data_AF-A0A7W9YDI8-F1
#
_entry.id   AF-A0A7W9YDI8-F1
#
_cell.length_a   1.000
_cell.length_b   1.000
_cell.length_c   1.000
_cell.angle_alpha   90.00
_cell.angle_beta   90.00
_cell.angle_gamma   90.00
#
_symmetry.space_group_name_H-M   'P 1'
#
loop_
_entity.id
_entity.type
_entity.pdbx_description
1 polymer ?
#
loop_
_entity_poly.entity_id
_entity_poly.type
_entity_poly.pdbx_seq_one_letter_code
_entity_poly.pdbx_strand_id
1 'polypeptide(L)'
;MTGQPHPQPYIRGYQAEGGVWTDKGSHRGRLGSWVAVALLTVGFALGGLSIVMGVDWWLMGAGLALMLVGFVLCIVTDILTDVVLDPPHYEPEEPHETPLHKIKQHDRGILRGTDGEG
;
A
#
# COMPACT_ATOMS: atom_id res chain seq x y z
N MET A 1 -30.19 9.56 -38.32
CA MET A 1 -29.88 8.95 -37.00
C MET A 1 -28.35 8.83 -36.89
N THR A 2 -27.68 9.90 -36.45
CA THR A 2 -26.22 9.95 -36.31
C THR A 2 -25.88 9.93 -34.82
N GLY A 3 -25.44 8.78 -34.32
CA GLY A 3 -24.95 8.65 -32.95
C GLY A 3 -23.68 9.47 -32.78
N GLN A 4 -23.72 10.48 -31.92
CA GLN A 4 -22.56 11.27 -31.53
C GLN A 4 -21.66 10.42 -30.62
N PRO A 5 -20.35 10.31 -30.88
CA PRO A 5 -19.42 9.64 -29.96
C PRO A 5 -19.30 10.46 -28.67
N HIS A 6 -19.64 9.84 -27.53
CA HIS A 6 -19.44 10.47 -26.22
C HIS A 6 -17.93 10.61 -25.93
N PRO A 7 -17.41 11.82 -25.66
CA PRO A 7 -16.04 11.99 -25.17
C PRO A 7 -15.95 11.36 -23.78
N GLN A 8 -15.24 10.23 -23.69
CA GLN A 8 -14.98 9.56 -22.43
C GLN A 8 -13.96 10.39 -21.64
N PRO A 9 -14.24 10.80 -20.39
CA PRO A 9 -13.27 11.48 -19.56
C PRO A 9 -12.11 10.52 -19.25
N TYR A 10 -10.98 10.72 -19.93
CA TYR A 10 -9.75 10.00 -19.67
C TYR A 10 -9.15 10.55 -18.36
N ILE A 11 -9.17 9.73 -17.31
CA ILE A 11 -8.45 10.02 -16.07
C ILE A 11 -7.05 9.44 -16.22
N ARG A 12 -6.06 10.32 -16.34
CA ARG A 12 -4.64 9.94 -16.35
C ARG A 12 -4.24 9.52 -14.94
N GLY A 13 -4.38 8.23 -14.63
CA GLY A 13 -3.73 7.65 -13.47
C GLY A 13 -2.22 7.84 -13.62
N TYR A 14 -1.55 8.34 -12.58
CA TYR A 14 -0.10 8.29 -12.49
C TYR A 14 0.34 6.83 -12.29
N GLN A 15 0.24 6.06 -13.36
CA GLN A 15 0.73 4.69 -13.52
C GLN A 15 2.22 4.72 -13.91
N ALA A 16 3.06 5.32 -13.08
CA ALA A 16 4.50 5.14 -13.20
C ALA A 16 4.90 3.88 -12.40
N GLU A 17 4.94 2.76 -13.10
CA GLU A 17 6.09 1.85 -13.07
C GLU A 17 6.58 1.34 -11.70
N GLY A 18 5.87 0.36 -11.13
CA GLY A 18 6.49 -0.65 -10.27
C GLY A 18 7.11 -1.74 -11.16
N GLY A 19 8.41 -1.64 -11.45
CA GLY A 19 9.13 -2.57 -12.34
C GLY A 19 9.33 -3.95 -11.73
N VAL A 20 9.08 -5.01 -12.52
CA VAL A 20 9.49 -6.45 -12.43
C VAL A 20 9.35 -7.22 -11.09
N TRP A 21 9.20 -6.56 -9.94
CA TRP A 21 9.12 -7.13 -8.60
C TRP A 21 7.71 -7.06 -7.99
N THR A 22 6.71 -6.74 -8.80
CA THR A 22 5.34 -6.56 -8.34
C THR A 22 4.66 -7.92 -8.26
N ASP A 23 4.88 -8.64 -7.15
CA ASP A 23 4.13 -9.85 -6.83
C ASP A 23 2.65 -9.49 -6.69
N LYS A 24 1.86 -9.90 -7.69
CA LYS A 24 0.41 -9.79 -7.69
C LYS A 24 -0.15 -10.93 -6.87
N GLY A 25 -0.52 -10.66 -5.63
CA GLY A 25 -1.46 -11.50 -4.90
C GLY A 25 -0.94 -12.07 -3.58
N SER A 26 -1.12 -11.30 -2.51
CA SER A 26 -1.51 -11.84 -1.20
C SER A 26 -1.86 -10.66 -0.30
N HIS A 27 -2.99 -10.68 0.42
CA HIS A 27 -3.30 -9.75 1.52
C HIS A 27 -2.37 -9.93 2.74
N ARG A 28 -1.16 -10.42 2.51
CA ARG A 28 -0.11 -10.69 3.48
C ARG A 28 1.06 -9.90 2.93
N GLY A 29 1.42 -8.80 3.60
CA GLY A 29 2.33 -7.76 3.11
C GLY A 29 3.58 -8.24 2.35
N ARG A 30 4.23 -7.30 1.67
CA ARG A 30 5.36 -7.53 0.75
C ARG A 30 6.37 -8.51 1.37
N LEU A 31 6.79 -9.53 0.61
CA LEU A 31 7.72 -10.57 1.11
C LEU A 31 8.98 -9.99 1.77
N GLY A 32 9.49 -8.85 1.27
CA GLY A 32 10.63 -8.15 1.88
C GLY A 32 10.38 -7.66 3.32
N SER A 33 9.16 -7.22 3.63
CA SER A 33 8.75 -6.79 4.98
C SER A 33 8.76 -7.97 5.95
N TRP A 34 8.28 -9.15 5.52
CA TRP A 34 8.35 -10.38 6.33
C TRP A 34 9.78 -10.82 6.66
N VAL A 35 10.73 -10.62 5.76
CA VAL A 35 12.15 -10.91 6.03
C VAL A 35 12.67 -10.00 7.14
N ALA A 36 12.33 -8.71 7.13
CA ALA A 36 12.71 -7.78 8.19
C ALA A 36 12.10 -8.21 9.56
N VAL A 37 10.82 -8.58 9.58
CA VAL A 37 10.13 -9.08 10.79
C VAL A 37 10.80 -10.34 11.34
N ALA A 38 11.12 -11.30 10.47
CA ALA A 38 11.73 -12.56 10.88
C ALA A 38 13.10 -12.33 11.54
N LEU A 39 13.94 -11.47 10.94
CA LEU A 39 15.27 -11.16 11.48
C LEU A 39 15.20 -10.47 12.84
N LEU A 40 14.30 -9.50 13.00
CA LEU A 40 14.07 -8.84 14.28
C LEU A 40 13.56 -9.82 15.35
N THR A 41 12.63 -10.71 14.98
CA THR A 41 12.07 -11.70 15.89
C THR A 41 13.16 -12.66 16.38
N VAL A 42 13.99 -13.19 15.48
CA VAL A 42 15.09 -14.10 15.82
C VAL A 42 16.17 -13.38 16.63
N GLY A 43 16.54 -12.15 16.24
CA GLY A 43 17.53 -11.35 16.97
C GLY A 43 17.09 -11.06 18.40
N PHE A 44 15.82 -10.69 18.59
CA PHE A 44 15.24 -10.48 19.91
C PHE A 44 15.19 -11.77 20.74
N ALA A 45 14.79 -12.89 20.14
CA ALA A 45 14.74 -14.18 20.83
C ALA A 45 16.14 -14.63 21.30
N LEU A 46 17.18 -14.48 20.45
CA LEU A 46 18.55 -14.81 20.81
C LEU A 46 19.11 -13.87 21.88
N GLY A 47 18.81 -12.57 21.80
CA GLY A 47 19.19 -11.59 22.81
C GLY A 47 18.55 -11.89 24.17
N GLY A 48 17.24 -12.21 24.19
CA GLY A 48 16.54 -12.63 25.41
C GLY A 48 17.09 -13.93 25.98
N LEU A 49 17.35 -14.92 25.12
CA LEU A 49 17.92 -16.21 25.52
C LEU A 49 19.31 -16.05 26.14
N SER A 50 20.14 -15.17 25.58
CA SER A 50 21.46 -14.83 26.13
C SER A 50 21.37 -14.34 27.57
N ILE A 51 20.40 -13.45 27.86
CA ILE A 51 20.20 -12.90 29.21
C ILE A 51 19.85 -14.02 30.19
N VAL A 52 18.95 -14.93 29.80
CA VAL A 52 18.52 -16.07 30.63
C VAL A 52 19.68 -17.03 30.95
N MET A 53 20.62 -17.21 30.02
CA MET A 53 21.79 -18.09 30.20
C MET A 53 22.95 -17.45 30.98
N GLY A 54 22.77 -16.26 31.57
CA GLY A 54 23.82 -15.59 32.35
C GLY A 54 24.71 -14.67 31.50
N VAL A 55 24.12 -14.01 30.50
CA VAL A 55 24.80 -13.10 29.56
C VAL A 55 25.90 -13.83 28.79
N ASP A 56 25.46 -14.76 27.95
CA ASP A 56 26.34 -15.33 26.93
C ASP A 56 26.66 -14.24 25.89
N TRP A 57 27.89 -13.73 25.90
CA TRP A 57 28.34 -12.64 25.05
C TRP A 57 28.29 -12.97 23.55
N TRP A 58 28.47 -14.24 23.16
CA TRP A 58 28.38 -14.66 21.76
C TRP A 58 26.93 -14.61 21.29
N LEU A 59 26.02 -15.15 22.09
CA LEU A 59 24.59 -15.17 21.79
C LEU A 59 23.99 -13.75 21.82
N MET A 60 24.47 -12.90 22.73
CA MET A 60 24.11 -11.48 22.80
C MET A 60 24.60 -10.73 21.55
N GLY A 61 25.85 -10.95 21.15
CA GLY A 61 26.44 -10.32 19.96
C GLY A 61 25.70 -10.71 18.68
N ALA A 62 25.36 -12.00 18.53
CA ALA A 62 24.58 -12.50 17.40
C ALA A 62 23.17 -11.90 17.36
N GLY A 63 22.48 -11.87 18.50
CA GLY A 63 21.15 -11.26 18.61
C GLY A 63 21.15 -9.77 18.28
N LEU A 64 22.13 -9.02 18.79
CA LEU A 64 22.29 -7.60 18.48
C LEU A 64 22.60 -7.34 17.00
N ALA A 65 23.47 -8.14 16.40
CA ALA A 65 23.77 -8.02 14.97
C ALA A 65 22.53 -8.25 14.10
N LEU A 66 21.74 -9.27 14.42
CA LEU A 66 20.45 -9.56 13.76
C LEU A 66 19.46 -8.40 13.92
N MET A 67 19.39 -7.80 15.10
CA MET A 67 18.53 -6.63 15.35
C MET A 67 18.93 -5.43 14.50
N LEU A 68 20.23 -5.15 14.37
CA LEU A 68 20.72 -4.05 13.55
C LEU A 68 20.44 -4.27 12.06
N VAL A 69 20.67 -5.48 11.56
CA VAL A 69 20.37 -5.83 10.17
C VAL A 69 18.87 -5.75 9.90
N GLY A 70 18.04 -6.30 10.80
CA GLY A 70 16.58 -6.21 10.71
C GLY A 70 16.07 -4.77 10.73
N PHE A 71 16.66 -3.91 11.57
CA PHE A 71 16.31 -2.49 11.65
C PHE A 71 16.59 -1.75 10.34
N VAL A 72 17.77 -1.98 9.74
CA VAL A 72 18.10 -1.40 8.42
C VAL A 72 17.11 -1.88 7.37
N LEU A 73 16.76 -3.17 7.38
CA LEU A 73 15.77 -3.72 6.44
C LEU A 73 14.38 -3.12 6.65
N CYS A 74 13.95 -2.82 7.88
CA CYS A 74 12.69 -2.12 8.12
C CYS A 74 12.63 -0.75 7.43
N ILE A 75 13.74 0.00 7.47
CA ILE A 75 13.84 1.30 6.79
C ILE A 75 13.80 1.11 5.28
N VAL A 76 14.62 0.21 4.73
CA VAL A 76 14.70 -0.03 3.28
C VAL A 76 13.41 -0.62 2.72
N THR A 77 12.69 -1.41 3.51
CA THR A 77 11.46 -2.06 3.08
C THR A 77 10.21 -1.24 3.36
N ASP A 78 10.31 -0.04 3.94
CA ASP A 78 9.16 0.79 4.31
C ASP A 78 8.05 -0.05 4.99
N ILE A 79 8.45 -0.88 5.96
CA ILE A 79 7.56 -1.86 6.61
C ILE A 79 6.28 -1.21 7.18
N LEU A 80 6.36 0.05 7.60
CA LEU A 80 5.22 0.79 8.14
C LEU A 80 4.21 1.16 7.05
N THR A 81 4.67 1.39 5.82
CA THR A 81 3.82 1.60 4.64
C THR A 81 3.17 0.30 4.21
N ASP A 82 3.87 -0.83 4.35
CA ASP A 82 3.38 -2.16 3.96
C ASP A 82 2.13 -2.62 4.73
N VAL A 83 1.96 -2.21 5.99
CA VAL A 83 0.77 -2.55 6.80
C VAL A 83 -0.35 -1.51 6.67
N VAL A 84 0.01 -0.26 6.40
CA VAL A 84 -0.94 0.87 6.40
C VAL A 84 -1.54 1.13 5.02
N LEU A 85 -0.80 0.86 3.95
CA LEU A 85 -1.23 1.13 2.58
C LEU A 85 -1.44 -0.20 1.84
N ASP A 86 -2.66 -0.70 1.87
CA ASP A 86 -3.11 -1.66 0.86
C ASP A 86 -2.99 -1.01 -0.54
N PRO A 87 -2.63 -1.75 -1.60
CA PRO A 87 -2.63 -1.20 -2.94
C PRO A 87 -4.01 -0.62 -3.24
N PRO A 88 -4.12 0.47 -4.03
CA PRO A 88 -5.41 1.08 -4.32
C PRO A 88 -6.33 0.03 -4.93
N HIS A 89 -7.31 -0.42 -4.14
CA HIS A 89 -8.35 -1.30 -4.63
C HIS A 89 -9.22 -0.48 -5.57
N TYR A 90 -9.21 -0.85 -6.85
CA TYR A 90 -10.18 -0.37 -7.80
C TYR A 90 -11.48 -1.16 -7.59
N GLU A 91 -12.10 -0.99 -6.43
CA GLU A 91 -13.50 -1.36 -6.29
C GLU A 91 -14.30 -0.39 -7.16
N PRO A 92 -15.19 -0.87 -8.06
CA PRO A 92 -16.20 0.00 -8.62
C PRO A 92 -16.97 0.61 -7.46
N GLU A 93 -16.92 1.93 -7.33
CA GLU A 93 -17.63 2.68 -6.28
C GLU A 93 -19.08 2.16 -6.24
N GLU A 94 -19.49 1.53 -5.13
CA GLU A 94 -20.86 1.03 -5.00
C GLU A 94 -21.81 2.19 -5.34
N PRO A 95 -22.83 2.00 -6.21
CA PRO A 95 -23.77 3.05 -6.56
C PRO A 95 -24.40 3.66 -5.30
N HIS A 96 -23.87 4.80 -4.87
CA HIS A 96 -24.26 5.46 -3.61
C HIS A 96 -25.38 6.45 -3.91
N GLU A 97 -26.59 6.11 -3.44
CA GLU A 97 -27.82 6.94 -3.46
C GLU A 97 -27.75 8.17 -2.53
N THR A 98 -26.55 8.65 -2.22
CA THR A 98 -26.38 9.77 -1.29
C THR A 98 -26.92 11.06 -1.89
N PRO A 99 -27.50 11.97 -1.06
CA PRO A 99 -28.05 13.24 -1.53
C PRO A 99 -27.04 14.06 -2.35
N LEU A 100 -25.74 13.96 -2.01
CA LEU A 100 -24.67 14.68 -2.70
C LEU A 100 -24.44 14.18 -4.14
N HIS A 101 -24.60 12.87 -4.38
CA HIS A 101 -24.49 12.31 -5.73
C HIS A 101 -25.59 12.84 -6.66
N LYS A 102 -26.82 13.00 -6.12
CA LYS A 102 -27.96 13.56 -6.86
C LYS A 102 -27.75 15.02 -7.25
N ILE A 103 -27.18 15.82 -6.34
CA ILE A 103 -26.84 17.23 -6.59
C ILE A 103 -25.76 17.34 -7.68
N LYS A 104 -24.68 16.54 -7.59
CA LYS A 104 -23.58 16.55 -8.56
C LYS A 104 -24.00 16.11 -9.97
N GLN A 105 -24.96 15.18 -10.07
CA GLN A 105 -25.54 14.80 -11.37
C GLN A 105 -26.41 15.90 -11.97
N HIS A 106 -27.22 16.57 -11.14
CA HIS A 106 -28.07 17.69 -11.58
C HIS A 106 -27.24 18.86 -12.10
N ASP A 107 -26.17 19.25 -11.40
CA ASP A 107 -25.28 20.34 -11.82
C ASP A 107 -24.54 20.01 -13.11
N ARG A 108 -24.08 18.75 -13.30
CA ARG A 108 -23.48 18.32 -14.57
C ARG A 108 -24.48 18.39 -15.74
N GLY A 109 -25.75 18.12 -15.49
CA GLY A 109 -26.81 18.28 -16.48
C GLY A 109 -27.01 19.73 -16.90
N ILE A 110 -27.00 20.65 -15.94
CA ILE A 110 -27.13 22.10 -16.18
C ILE A 110 -25.94 22.62 -16.99
N LEU A 111 -24.71 22.31 -16.55
CA LEU A 111 -23.49 22.78 -17.22
C LEU A 111 -23.40 22.28 -18.67
N ARG A 112 -23.78 21.03 -18.91
CA ARG A 112 -23.78 20.45 -20.26
C ARG A 112 -24.87 21.02 -21.17
N GLY A 113 -25.96 21.56 -20.60
CA GLY A 113 -27.00 22.26 -21.34
C GLY A 113 -26.58 23.68 -21.72
N THR A 114 -25.87 24.39 -20.84
CA THR A 114 -25.38 25.75 -21.11
C THR A 114 -24.24 25.80 -22.13
N ASP A 115 -23.51 24.71 -22.31
CA ASP A 115 -22.44 24.60 -23.31
C ASP A 115 -22.95 24.34 -24.74
N GLY A 116 -24.27 24.12 -24.91
CA GLY A 116 -24.92 23.80 -26.19
C GLY A 116 -25.75 24.92 -26.81
N GLU A 117 -25.86 26.09 -26.15
CA GLU A 117 -26.71 27.22 -26.57
C GLU A 117 -25.90 28.50 -26.89
N GLY A 118 -24.69 28.36 -27.45
CA GLY A 118 -23.82 29.46 -27.91
C GLY A 118 -23.54 29.43 -29.40
#